data_AF-A0A853BBP4-F1
#
_entry.id   AF-A0A853BBP4-F1
#
_cell.length_a   1.000
_cell.length_b   1.000
_cell.length_c   1.000
_cell.angle_alpha   90.00
_cell.angle_beta   90.00
_cell.angle_gamma   90.00
#
_symmetry.space_group_name_H-M   'P 1'
#
loop_
_entity.id
_entity.type
_entity.pdbx_description
1 polymer ?
#
loop_
_entity_poly.entity_id
_entity_poly.type
_entity_poly.pdbx_seq_one_letter_code
_entity_poly.pdbx_strand_id
1 'polypeptide(L)'
;MHEEHLANLPGALALTVNDLAPADATAAAGTSASGSAALEAKALVERRPTLTRSVAVHLTGTGSGAVSRILGERGGRLGTLTAALDERERAAFAELAGKLLTAAYGQLPEAGRLCRLCDRAACLAGGAACPVGAACRAREGAGER
;
A
#
# COMPACT_ATOMS: atom_id res chain seq x y z
N MET A 1 16.16 26.09 6.95
CA MET A 1 15.04 26.04 7.91
C MET A 1 13.71 25.55 7.29
N HIS A 2 13.06 26.26 6.36
CA HIS A 2 11.78 25.78 5.78
C HIS A 2 11.95 24.50 4.95
N GLU A 3 13.05 24.37 4.21
CA GLU A 3 13.31 23.22 3.33
C GLU A 3 13.64 21.93 4.11
N GLU A 4 14.44 22.04 5.18
CA GLU A 4 14.76 20.91 6.07
C GLU A 4 13.51 20.44 6.82
N HIS A 5 12.67 21.38 7.27
CA HIS A 5 11.40 21.05 7.91
C HIS A 5 10.46 20.32 6.94
N LEU A 6 10.34 20.81 5.70
CA LEU A 6 9.52 20.19 4.66
C LEU A 6 10.02 18.80 4.25
N ALA A 7 11.34 18.57 4.22
CA ALA A 7 11.91 17.24 3.95
C ALA A 7 11.67 16.24 5.09
N ASN A 8 11.59 16.71 6.34
CA ASN A 8 11.39 15.86 7.51
C ASN A 8 9.93 15.41 7.69
N LEU A 9 8.96 16.28 7.42
CA LEU A 9 7.53 16.00 7.67
C LEU A 9 6.99 14.74 6.97
N PRO A 10 7.29 14.46 5.68
CA PRO A 10 6.85 13.23 5.03
C PRO A 10 7.38 11.97 5.72
N GLY A 11 8.62 12.00 6.20
CA GLY A 11 9.22 10.88 6.94
C GLY A 11 8.55 10.66 8.29
N ALA A 12 8.36 11.73 9.06
CA ALA A 12 7.67 11.67 10.35
C ALA A 12 6.21 11.20 10.22
N LEU A 13 5.49 11.69 9.21
CA LEU A 13 4.13 11.25 8.90
C LEU A 13 4.09 9.78 8.50
N ALA A 14 5.02 9.33 7.64
CA ALA A 14 5.08 7.94 7.21
C ALA A 14 5.31 6.97 8.39
N LEU A 15 6.20 7.32 9.32
CA LEU A 15 6.43 6.52 10.53
C LEU A 15 5.20 6.48 11.43
N THR A 16 4.60 7.64 11.71
CA THR A 16 3.37 7.73 12.53
C THR A 16 2.23 6.91 11.91
N VAL A 17 2.03 7.02 10.60
CA VAL A 17 1.02 6.25 9.87
C VAL A 17 1.32 4.74 9.93
N ASN A 18 2.60 4.35 9.83
CA ASN A 18 2.99 2.96 9.95
C ASN A 18 2.79 2.41 11.38
N ASP A 19 3.03 3.22 12.40
CA ASP A 19 2.80 2.85 13.81
C ASP A 19 1.31 2.77 14.15
N LEU A 20 0.47 3.53 13.43
CA LEU A 20 -0.98 3.40 13.50
C LEU A 20 -1.51 2.12 12.83
N ALA A 21 -0.71 1.42 12.02
CA ALA A 21 -1.12 0.17 11.41
C ALA A 21 -1.39 -0.90 12.49
N PRO A 22 -2.50 -1.65 12.41
CA PRO A 22 -2.83 -2.63 13.44
C PRO A 22 -1.76 -3.73 13.53
N ALA A 23 -1.39 -4.09 14.77
CA ALA A 23 -0.54 -5.23 15.11
C ALA A 23 -1.09 -6.57 14.58
N ASP A 24 -2.31 -6.57 14.05
CA ASP A 24 -2.98 -7.74 13.50
C ASP A 24 -2.33 -8.28 12.22
N ALA A 25 -1.64 -7.44 11.43
CA ALA A 25 -0.93 -7.93 10.25
C ALA A 25 0.32 -8.74 10.65
N THR A 26 1.06 -8.30 11.68
CA THR A 26 2.23 -9.02 12.21
C THR A 26 1.81 -10.23 13.06
N ALA A 27 0.71 -10.11 13.82
CA ALA A 27 0.12 -11.21 14.56
C ALA A 27 -0.47 -12.29 13.64
N ALA A 28 -1.08 -11.91 12.51
CA ALA A 28 -1.55 -12.83 11.48
C ALA A 28 -0.39 -13.49 10.73
N ALA A 29 0.72 -12.78 10.51
CA ALA A 29 1.86 -13.31 9.80
C ALA A 29 2.50 -14.50 10.53
N GLY A 30 2.77 -14.45 11.84
CA GLY A 30 3.48 -15.52 12.56
C GLY A 30 4.89 -15.78 11.99
N THR A 31 5.92 -15.84 12.83
CA THR A 31 7.30 -16.03 12.36
C THR A 31 7.57 -17.50 12.01
N SER A 32 7.21 -17.94 10.81
CA SER A 32 7.71 -19.19 10.21
C SER A 32 8.90 -18.91 9.28
N ALA A 33 9.70 -19.94 8.99
CA ALA A 33 10.86 -19.89 8.08
C ALA A 33 10.52 -19.33 6.68
N SER A 34 9.25 -19.41 6.28
CA SER A 34 8.68 -18.58 5.21
C SER A 34 7.36 -17.97 5.67
N GLY A 35 7.17 -16.68 5.45
CA GLY A 35 5.92 -15.98 5.82
C GLY A 35 4.68 -16.61 5.18
N SER A 36 4.81 -17.21 3.99
CA SER A 36 3.72 -17.93 3.34
C SER A 36 3.34 -19.24 4.04
N ALA A 37 4.27 -19.96 4.66
CA ALA A 37 3.95 -21.18 5.42
C ALA A 37 3.16 -20.87 6.70
N ALA A 38 3.45 -19.76 7.37
CA ALA A 38 2.67 -19.34 8.53
C ALA A 38 1.25 -18.87 8.16
N LEU A 39 1.10 -18.20 7.03
CA LEU A 39 -0.22 -17.84 6.50
C LEU A 39 -1.03 -19.07 6.06
N GLU A 40 -0.36 -20.07 5.48
CA GLU A 40 -0.97 -21.35 5.09
C GLU A 40 -1.42 -22.16 6.32
N ALA A 41 -0.60 -22.21 7.37
CA ALA A 41 -0.96 -22.83 8.65
C ALA A 41 -2.20 -22.20 9.31
N LYS A 42 -2.51 -20.94 9.00
CA LYS A 42 -3.72 -20.23 9.46
C LYS A 42 -4.88 -20.31 8.48
N ALA A 43 -4.76 -21.12 7.42
CA ALA A 43 -5.73 -21.23 6.33
C ALA A 43 -6.07 -19.87 5.67
N LEU A 44 -5.17 -18.89 5.72
CA LEU A 44 -5.33 -17.59 5.06
C LEU A 44 -4.89 -17.63 3.61
N VAL A 45 -3.91 -18.49 3.30
CA VAL A 45 -3.48 -18.74 1.93
C VAL A 45 -3.43 -20.24 1.68
N GLU A 46 -3.46 -20.61 0.41
CA GLU A 46 -3.18 -21.95 -0.06
C GLU A 46 -2.06 -21.89 -1.09
N ARG A 47 -1.23 -22.94 -1.11
CA ARG A 47 -0.14 -23.09 -2.05
C ARG A 47 -0.52 -24.08 -3.14
N ARG A 48 -0.45 -23.62 -4.38
CA ARG A 48 -0.72 -24.45 -5.56
C ARG A 48 0.58 -24.66 -6.34
N PRO A 49 0.96 -25.90 -6.67
CA PRO A 49 2.12 -26.15 -7.52
C PRO A 49 1.87 -25.56 -8.91
N THR A 50 2.93 -25.07 -9.54
CA THR A 50 2.88 -24.61 -10.94
C THR A 50 3.55 -25.64 -11.86
N LEU A 51 3.47 -25.42 -13.17
CA LEU A 51 4.23 -26.21 -14.17
C LEU A 51 5.75 -26.01 -14.07
N THR A 52 6.20 -25.07 -13.23
CA THR A 52 7.61 -24.73 -13.02
C THR A 52 8.00 -25.03 -11.58
N ARG A 53 9.27 -24.80 -11.21
CA ARG A 53 9.73 -24.89 -9.81
C ARG A 53 9.11 -23.83 -8.86
N SER A 54 8.15 -23.03 -9.33
CA SER A 54 7.48 -22.01 -8.52
C SER A 54 6.18 -22.52 -7.92
N VAL A 55 5.76 -21.90 -6.82
CA VAL A 55 4.50 -22.19 -6.12
C VAL A 55 3.66 -20.93 -6.15
N ALA A 56 2.43 -21.05 -6.63
CA ALA A 56 1.47 -19.96 -6.59
C ALA A 56 0.83 -19.91 -5.21
N VAL A 57 0.75 -18.70 -4.64
CA VAL A 57 0.10 -18.45 -3.34
C VAL A 57 -1.20 -17.72 -3.61
N HIS A 58 -2.31 -18.30 -3.17
CA HIS A 58 -3.64 -17.74 -3.35
C HIS A 58 -4.28 -17.47 -2.00
N LEU A 59 -5.02 -16.36 -1.87
CA LEU A 59 -5.87 -16.15 -0.71
C LEU A 59 -7.00 -17.18 -0.72
N THR A 60 -7.29 -17.74 0.45
CA THR A 60 -8.53 -18.49 0.68
C THR A 60 -9.69 -17.51 0.91
N GLY A 61 -10.93 -18.01 1.06
CA GLY A 61 -12.06 -17.16 1.48
C GLY A 61 -11.80 -16.49 2.84
N THR A 62 -11.25 -17.23 3.80
CA THR A 62 -10.81 -16.70 5.10
C THR A 62 -9.71 -15.66 4.95
N GLY A 63 -8.75 -15.90 4.05
CA GLY A 63 -7.71 -14.95 3.69
C GLY A 63 -8.25 -13.63 3.15
N SER A 64 -9.17 -13.69 2.20
CA SER A 64 -9.84 -12.50 1.65
C SER A 64 -10.59 -11.73 2.73
N GLY A 65 -11.31 -12.41 3.62
CA GLY A 65 -11.98 -11.77 4.76
C GLY A 65 -10.99 -11.08 5.72
N ALA A 66 -9.85 -11.71 6.00
CA ALA A 66 -8.80 -11.11 6.81
C ALA A 66 -8.19 -9.86 6.14
N VAL A 67 -7.97 -9.89 4.83
CA VAL A 67 -7.52 -8.71 4.07
C VAL A 67 -8.54 -7.57 4.16
N SER A 68 -9.82 -7.85 3.91
CA SER A 68 -10.87 -6.83 4.01
C SER A 68 -10.93 -6.20 5.39
N ARG A 69 -10.79 -7.00 6.46
CA ARG A 69 -10.73 -6.49 7.84
C ARG A 69 -9.52 -5.59 8.07
N ILE A 70 -8.32 -6.05 7.71
CA ILE A 70 -7.08 -5.29 7.90
C ILE A 70 -7.12 -3.96 7.12
N LEU A 71 -7.60 -3.99 5.87
CA LEU A 71 -7.75 -2.78 5.06
C LEU A 71 -8.82 -1.85 5.63
N GLY A 72 -9.95 -2.38 6.10
CA GLY A 72 -11.01 -1.59 6.73
C GLY A 72 -10.57 -0.91 8.03
N GLU A 73 -9.90 -1.64 8.92
CA GLU A 73 -9.34 -1.09 10.17
C GLU A 73 -8.31 0.00 9.89
N ARG A 74 -7.39 -0.25 8.95
CA ARG A 74 -6.41 0.75 8.54
C ARG A 74 -7.10 1.98 7.91
N GLY A 75 -8.06 1.75 7.02
CA GLY A 75 -8.85 2.79 6.38
C GLY A 75 -9.58 3.66 7.40
N GLY A 76 -10.18 3.07 8.44
CA GLY A 76 -10.85 3.80 9.52
C GLY A 76 -9.90 4.67 10.35
N ARG A 77 -8.71 4.15 10.68
CA ARG A 77 -7.67 4.92 11.40
C ARG A 77 -7.14 6.08 10.57
N LEU A 78 -6.83 5.83 9.30
CA LEU A 78 -6.39 6.88 8.38
C LEU A 78 -7.49 7.91 8.14
N GLY A 79 -8.75 7.47 8.01
CA GLY A 79 -9.91 8.35 7.90
C GLY A 79 -10.10 9.23 9.14
N THR A 80 -9.81 8.72 10.33
CA THR A 80 -9.85 9.50 11.58
C THR A 80 -8.73 10.56 11.59
N LEU A 81 -7.53 10.21 11.13
CA LEU A 81 -6.42 11.16 11.05
C LEU A 81 -6.72 12.27 10.02
N THR A 82 -7.21 11.92 8.84
CA THR A 82 -7.58 12.90 7.81
C THR A 82 -8.86 13.65 8.15
N ALA A 83 -9.62 13.22 9.17
CA ALA A 83 -10.78 13.96 9.67
C ALA A 83 -10.41 15.33 10.25
N ALA A 84 -9.16 15.50 10.69
CA ALA A 84 -8.63 16.78 11.15
C ALA A 84 -8.47 17.83 10.03
N LEU A 85 -8.48 17.38 8.77
CA LEU A 85 -8.43 18.24 7.59
C LEU A 85 -9.84 18.54 7.10
N ASP A 86 -10.09 19.78 6.71
CA ASP A 86 -11.31 20.14 5.99
C ASP A 86 -11.32 19.57 4.55
N GLU A 87 -12.42 19.75 3.83
CA GLU A 87 -12.56 19.17 2.48
C GLU A 87 -11.52 19.72 1.48
N ARG A 88 -11.18 21.02 1.59
CA ARG A 88 -10.19 21.66 0.72
C ARG A 88 -8.78 21.17 1.06
N GLU A 89 -8.47 21.05 2.34
CA GLU A 89 -7.20 20.53 2.84
C GLU A 89 -7.02 19.06 2.46
N ARG A 90 -8.07 18.24 2.50
CA ARG A 90 -8.03 16.85 2.02
C ARG A 90 -7.76 16.76 0.53
N ALA A 91 -8.43 17.57 -0.27
CA ALA A 91 -8.19 17.63 -1.71
C ALA A 91 -6.74 18.05 -2.01
N ALA A 92 -6.25 19.10 -1.34
CA ALA A 92 -4.88 19.57 -1.48
C ALA A 92 -3.86 18.51 -1.03
N PHE A 93 -4.12 17.84 0.09
CA PHE A 93 -3.27 16.75 0.58
C PHE A 93 -3.21 15.59 -0.41
N ALA A 94 -4.35 15.19 -0.98
CA ALA A 94 -4.40 14.13 -1.99
C ALA A 94 -3.59 14.49 -3.24
N GLU A 95 -3.69 15.73 -3.73
CA GLU A 95 -2.89 16.19 -4.86
C GLU A 95 -1.38 16.20 -4.56
N LEU A 96 -0.99 16.75 -3.41
CA LEU A 96 0.41 16.82 -3.00
C LEU A 96 1.00 15.43 -2.79
N ALA A 97 0.27 14.53 -2.13
CA ALA A 97 0.67 13.13 -1.98
C ALA A 97 0.82 12.44 -3.35
N GLY A 98 -0.09 12.70 -4.29
CA GLY A 98 0.00 12.18 -5.66
C GLY A 98 1.26 12.64 -6.40
N LYS A 99 1.63 13.92 -6.27
CA LYS A 99 2.88 14.47 -6.82
C LYS A 99 4.11 13.80 -6.20
N LEU A 100 4.13 13.66 -4.87
CA LEU A 100 5.24 13.02 -4.15
C LEU A 100 5.38 11.53 -4.51
N LEU A 101 4.28 10.79 -4.63
CA LEU A 101 4.29 9.39 -5.05
C LEU A 101 4.81 9.22 -6.49
N THR A 102 4.42 10.13 -7.40
CA THR A 102 4.93 10.15 -8.78
C THR A 102 6.44 10.40 -8.80
N ALA A 103 6.92 11.39 -8.02
CA ALA A 103 8.34 11.67 -7.88
C ALA A 103 9.11 10.49 -7.25
N ALA A 104 8.54 9.84 -6.23
CA ALA A 104 9.13 8.67 -5.60
C ALA A 104 9.29 7.49 -6.57
N TYR A 105 8.31 7.26 -7.46
CA TYR A 105 8.43 6.27 -8.54
C TYR A 105 9.51 6.63 -9.57
N GLY A 106 9.75 7.93 -9.78
CA GLY A 106 10.89 8.41 -10.55
C GLY A 106 12.23 7.88 -10.01
N GLN A 107 12.38 7.91 -8.69
CA GLN A 107 13.61 7.49 -7.97
C GLN A 107 13.70 5.97 -7.78
N LEU A 108 12.58 5.31 -7.51
CA LEU A 108 12.50 3.86 -7.33
C LEU A 108 11.37 3.30 -8.21
N PRO A 109 11.66 2.91 -9.47
CA PRO A 109 10.66 2.48 -10.44
C PRO A 109 10.10 1.07 -10.19
N GLU A 110 9.82 0.73 -8.93
CA GLU A 110 9.25 -0.54 -8.49
C GLU A 110 7.86 -0.30 -7.88
N ALA A 111 6.83 -0.27 -8.74
CA ALA A 111 5.46 0.01 -8.32
C ALA A 111 4.98 -0.94 -7.20
N GLY A 112 5.38 -2.22 -7.27
CA GLY A 112 5.07 -3.22 -6.24
C GLY A 112 5.66 -2.89 -4.86
N ARG A 113 6.82 -2.22 -4.78
CA ARG A 113 7.40 -1.78 -3.50
C ARG A 113 6.69 -0.54 -2.97
N LEU A 114 6.46 0.45 -3.84
CA LEU A 114 5.82 1.72 -3.45
C LEU A 114 4.36 1.54 -3.06
N CYS A 115 3.64 0.64 -3.73
CA CYS A 115 2.22 0.41 -3.51
C CYS A 115 1.91 -0.81 -2.63
N ARG A 116 2.90 -1.42 -1.96
CA ARG A 116 2.71 -2.66 -1.17
C ARG A 116 1.70 -2.54 -0.03
N LEU A 117 1.51 -1.32 0.47
CA LEU A 117 0.52 -1.00 1.50
C LEU A 117 -0.68 -0.23 0.91
N CYS A 118 -0.82 -0.11 -0.40
CA CYS A 118 -1.95 0.59 -0.99
C CYS A 118 -3.23 -0.24 -0.84
N ASP A 119 -4.34 0.40 -0.47
CA ASP A 119 -5.67 -0.15 -0.77
C ASP A 119 -6.03 0.29 -2.19
N ARG A 120 -5.93 -0.63 -3.15
CA ARG A 120 -6.14 -0.33 -4.56
C ARG A 120 -7.58 0.08 -4.86
N ALA A 121 -8.55 -0.50 -4.17
CA ALA A 121 -9.96 -0.18 -4.38
C ALA A 121 -10.24 1.27 -3.94
N ALA A 122 -9.73 1.66 -2.78
CA ALA A 122 -9.82 3.05 -2.31
C ALA A 122 -9.03 4.02 -3.22
N CYS A 123 -7.84 3.64 -3.68
CA CYS A 123 -7.00 4.48 -4.53
C CYS A 123 -7.61 4.79 -5.91
N LEU A 124 -8.49 3.91 -6.41
CA LEU A 124 -9.20 4.06 -7.69
C LEU A 124 -10.65 4.50 -7.51
N ALA A 125 -11.09 4.75 -6.28
CA ALA A 125 -12.46 5.14 -5.98
C ALA A 125 -12.82 6.46 -6.70
N GLY A 126 -14.09 6.59 -7.09
CA GLY A 126 -14.57 7.79 -7.78
C GLY A 126 -13.95 8.04 -9.16
N GLY A 127 -13.31 7.04 -9.77
CA GLY A 127 -12.65 7.18 -11.06
C GLY A 127 -11.28 7.87 -10.99
N ALA A 128 -10.70 8.01 -9.79
CA ALA A 128 -9.37 8.58 -9.63
C ALA A 128 -8.29 7.77 -10.35
N ALA A 129 -7.34 8.47 -10.99
CA ALA A 129 -6.18 7.83 -11.61
C ALA A 129 -5.10 7.56 -10.55
N CYS A 130 -4.64 6.31 -10.45
CA CYS A 130 -3.51 5.97 -9.59
C CYS A 130 -2.23 6.70 -10.06
N PRO A 131 -1.58 7.54 -9.22
CA PRO A 131 -0.42 8.34 -9.62
C PRO A 131 0.78 7.46 -10.02
N VAL A 132 1.07 6.42 -9.24
CA VAL A 132 2.16 5.47 -9.55
C VAL A 132 1.85 4.66 -10.80
N GLY A 133 0.60 4.22 -10.98
CA GLY A 133 0.17 3.48 -12.18
C GLY A 133 0.25 4.32 -13.45
N ALA A 134 -0.11 5.60 -13.38
CA ALA A 134 0.06 6.54 -14.48
C ALA A 134 1.55 6.76 -14.80
N ALA A 135 2.39 6.93 -13.78
CA ALA A 135 3.84 7.08 -13.95
C ALA A 135 4.49 5.83 -14.56
N CYS A 136 4.07 4.63 -14.15
CA CYS A 136 4.53 3.36 -14.71
C CYS A 136 4.27 3.27 -16.22
N ARG A 137 3.01 3.49 -16.62
CA ARG A 137 2.61 3.48 -18.04
C ARG A 137 3.34 4.54 -18.86
N ALA A 138 3.54 5.73 -18.29
CA ALA A 138 4.27 6.81 -18.95
C ALA A 138 5.74 6.43 -19.22
N ARG A 139 6.39 5.70 -18.29
CA ARG A 139 7.76 5.20 -18.47
C ARG A 139 7.84 4.08 -19.48
N GLU A 140 6.92 3.11 -19.42
CA GLU A 140 6.84 2.01 -20.39
C GLU A 140 6.70 2.55 -21.82
N GLY A 141 5.75 3.46 -22.04
CA GLY A 141 5.56 4.09 -23.36
C GLY A 141 6.67 5.07 -23.77
N ALA A 142 7.59 5.45 -22.87
CA ALA A 142 8.77 6.24 -23.21
C ALA A 142 9.99 5.38 -23.57
N GLY A 143 10.03 4.12 -23.13
CA GLY A 143 11.08 3.15 -23.50
C GLY A 143 10.83 2.43 -24.82
N GLU A 144 9.62 2.56 -25.38
CA GLU A 144 9.23 2.04 -26.71
C GLU A 144 9.41 3.08 -27.84
N ARG A 145 9.97 4.26 -27.53
CA ARG A 145 10.38 5.32 -28.47
C ARG A 145 11.90 5.42 -28.56
#